data_AF-A0A556QQ64-F1
#
_entry.id   AF-A0A556QQ64-F1
#
_cell.length_a   1.000
_cell.length_b   1.000
_cell.length_c   1.000
_cell.angle_alpha   90.00
_cell.angle_beta   90.00
_cell.angle_gamma   90.00
#
_symmetry.space_group_name_H-M   'P 1'
#
loop_
_entity.id
_entity.type
_entity.pdbx_description
1 polymer ?
#
loop_
_entity_poly.entity_id
_entity_poly.type
_entity_poly.pdbx_seq_one_letter_code
_entity_poly.pdbx_strand_id
1 'polypeptide(L)'
;MIASVVFRNFKALRSTSLALSPFNLLIGPNGSGKTSLIQAILRLRALAKLPLAQATADAERRPEGAEITFRFDAPHDGLEAVLSCVSDTVCDLLQVVPLPTGEGVDDWTGLRARLLSMRSYLFDHYAIASPALLKDGTELVSNGGNVAAVLAARRDAHPEAFARMTTELIRLLPEYDDLDLSIRADQTVELRLRMAEGGELIAAENLSQGTLYLLAMLTLAYDPAPPAIVCIEEVDRGVHPRMLREIRDTLYRLSYPSEAGAQCTPVQVIATTHSPYLLDLFRDHPEEVVIAEKQGNAARFTRLDERADLAGMLSSGSLGDLWFSGVIGGVPEDK
;
A
#
# COMPACT_ATOMS: atom_id res chain seq x y z
N MET A 1 -4.29 -13.45 3.71
CA MET A 1 -3.94 -12.01 3.79
C MET A 1 -4.89 -11.43 4.83
N ILE A 2 -5.12 -10.11 4.92
CA ILE A 2 -6.29 -9.63 5.68
C ILE A 2 -7.49 -9.80 4.75
N ALA A 3 -8.48 -10.60 5.17
CA ALA A 3 -9.70 -10.84 4.41
C ALA A 3 -10.72 -9.70 4.60
N SER A 4 -10.81 -9.19 5.82
CA SER A 4 -11.70 -8.06 6.13
C SER A 4 -11.27 -7.32 7.38
N VAL A 5 -11.73 -6.08 7.48
CA VAL A 5 -11.60 -5.24 8.67
C VAL A 5 -12.96 -4.66 9.05
N VAL A 6 -13.27 -4.67 10.33
CA VAL A 6 -14.49 -4.09 10.91
C VAL A 6 -14.10 -3.03 11.92
N PHE A 7 -14.69 -1.85 11.80
CA PHE A 7 -14.44 -0.70 12.66
C PHE A 7 -15.66 -0.40 13.53
N ARG A 8 -15.40 -0.18 14.81
CA ARG A 8 -16.37 0.36 15.76
C ARG A 8 -15.75 1.57 16.45
N ASN A 9 -16.38 2.73 16.34
CA ASN A 9 -15.99 3.99 16.99
C ASN A 9 -14.53 4.46 16.76
N PHE A 10 -13.84 3.99 15.73
CA PHE A 10 -12.44 4.35 15.45
C PHE A 10 -12.36 5.58 14.54
N LYS A 11 -11.98 6.74 15.09
CA LYS A 11 -12.00 8.04 14.39
C LYS A 11 -13.36 8.30 13.74
N ALA A 12 -13.39 8.64 12.44
CA ALA A 12 -14.62 8.78 11.67
C ALA A 12 -15.30 7.43 11.36
N LEU A 13 -14.63 6.30 11.52
CA LEU A 13 -15.16 4.96 11.22
C LEU A 13 -15.97 4.44 12.41
N ARG A 14 -17.25 4.86 12.50
CA ARG A 14 -18.13 4.58 13.64
C ARG A 14 -18.69 3.15 13.64
N SER A 15 -19.17 2.69 12.49
CA SER A 15 -19.64 1.33 12.28
C SER A 15 -19.55 1.03 10.78
N THR A 16 -18.41 0.50 10.35
CA THR A 16 -18.20 0.16 8.94
C THR A 16 -17.30 -1.06 8.84
N SER A 17 -17.50 -1.86 7.81
CA SER A 17 -16.65 -2.99 7.48
C SER A 17 -16.13 -2.82 6.06
N LEU A 18 -15.01 -3.46 5.77
CA LEU A 18 -14.45 -3.54 4.43
C LEU A 18 -13.88 -4.95 4.24
N ALA A 19 -14.40 -5.68 3.27
CA ALA A 19 -13.71 -6.85 2.72
C ALA A 19 -12.50 -6.37 1.92
N LEU A 20 -11.36 -7.04 2.03
CA LEU A 20 -10.11 -6.70 1.37
C LEU A 20 -9.76 -7.76 0.33
N SER A 21 -9.34 -7.31 -0.85
CA SER A 21 -8.90 -8.15 -1.97
C SER A 21 -7.36 -8.14 -2.01
N PRO A 22 -6.70 -8.90 -2.90
CA PRO A 22 -5.25 -8.79 -3.08
C PRO A 22 -4.81 -7.36 -3.46
N PHE A 23 -5.59 -6.66 -4.29
CA PHE A 23 -5.40 -5.24 -4.61
C PHE A 23 -6.62 -4.41 -4.18
N ASN A 24 -6.38 -3.21 -3.63
CA ASN A 24 -7.42 -2.31 -3.14
C ASN A 24 -7.05 -0.87 -3.47
N LEU A 25 -7.84 -0.21 -4.34
CA LEU A 25 -7.71 1.21 -4.65
C LEU A 25 -8.77 2.01 -3.90
N LEU A 26 -8.34 2.83 -2.95
CA LEU A 26 -9.23 3.72 -2.19
C LEU A 26 -9.33 5.09 -2.86
N ILE A 27 -10.57 5.47 -3.20
CA ILE A 27 -10.93 6.81 -3.69
C ILE A 27 -11.86 7.50 -2.69
N GLY A 28 -11.91 8.83 -2.68
CA GLY A 28 -12.79 9.59 -1.80
C GLY A 28 -12.25 10.97 -1.42
N PRO A 29 -13.04 11.85 -0.79
CA PRO A 29 -12.58 13.17 -0.37
C PRO A 29 -11.60 13.10 0.82
N ASN A 30 -11.00 14.24 1.16
CA ASN A 30 -10.17 14.34 2.36
C ASN A 30 -11.01 14.12 3.63
N GLY A 31 -10.45 13.36 4.57
CA GLY A 31 -11.15 13.02 5.81
C GLY A 31 -12.22 11.93 5.67
N SER A 32 -12.34 11.25 4.52
CA SER A 32 -13.27 10.11 4.33
C SER A 32 -12.81 8.78 4.94
N GLY A 33 -11.68 8.76 5.66
CA GLY A 33 -11.22 7.56 6.36
C GLY A 33 -10.15 6.72 5.63
N LYS A 34 -9.73 7.08 4.41
CA LYS A 34 -8.65 6.37 3.67
C LYS A 34 -7.37 6.18 4.50
N THR A 35 -6.80 7.29 5.00
CA THR A 35 -5.63 7.25 5.89
C THR A 35 -5.94 6.56 7.23
N SER A 36 -7.19 6.60 7.72
CA SER A 36 -7.59 5.88 8.93
C SER A 36 -7.51 4.36 8.75
N LEU A 37 -7.87 3.83 7.58
CA LEU A 37 -7.70 2.41 7.26
C LEU A 37 -6.22 2.00 7.30
N ILE A 38 -5.34 2.76 6.65
CA ILE A 38 -3.89 2.50 6.65
C ILE A 38 -3.33 2.56 8.08
N GLN A 39 -3.74 3.55 8.87
CA GLN A 39 -3.34 3.66 10.27
C GLN A 39 -3.82 2.49 11.13
N ALA A 40 -4.99 1.92 10.84
CA ALA A 40 -5.47 0.73 11.54
C ALA A 40 -4.58 -0.49 11.27
N ILE A 41 -4.19 -0.69 10.02
CA ILE A 41 -3.28 -1.78 9.61
C ILE A 41 -1.91 -1.60 10.25
N LEU A 42 -1.39 -0.36 10.28
CA LEU A 42 -0.13 -0.06 10.95
C LEU A 42 -0.19 -0.26 12.47
N ARG A 43 -1.35 -0.01 13.10
CA ARG A 43 -1.56 -0.32 14.53
C ARG A 43 -1.55 -1.82 14.78
N LEU A 44 -2.18 -2.61 13.91
CA LEU A 44 -2.13 -4.07 14.01
C LEU A 44 -0.67 -4.55 14.01
N ARG A 45 0.16 -4.05 13.07
CA ARG A 45 1.61 -4.34 13.07
C ARG A 45 2.31 -3.91 14.35
N ALA A 46 2.03 -2.69 14.83
CA ALA A 46 2.69 -2.16 16.02
C ALA A 46 2.37 -2.99 17.27
N LEU A 47 1.09 -3.32 17.48
CA LEU A 47 0.64 -4.11 18.62
C LEU A 47 1.03 -5.59 18.50
N ALA A 48 1.17 -6.14 17.30
CA ALA A 48 1.70 -7.49 17.09
C ALA A 48 3.15 -7.65 17.59
N LYS A 49 3.89 -6.56 17.81
CA LYS A 49 5.23 -6.61 18.43
C LYS A 49 5.16 -6.90 19.94
N LEU A 50 4.04 -6.58 20.59
CA LEU A 50 3.84 -6.72 22.02
C LEU A 50 3.25 -8.11 22.36
N PRO A 51 3.31 -8.53 23.64
CA PRO A 51 2.56 -9.69 24.10
C PRO A 51 1.06 -9.52 23.87
N LEU A 52 0.38 -10.62 23.52
CA LEU A 52 -1.09 -10.62 23.40
C LEU A 52 -1.74 -10.33 24.76
N ALA A 53 -2.83 -9.56 24.74
CA ALA A 53 -3.66 -9.41 25.91
C ALA A 53 -4.32 -10.75 26.22
N GLN A 54 -4.20 -11.20 27.48
CA GLN A 54 -4.90 -12.40 27.93
C GLN A 54 -6.40 -12.11 28.01
N ALA A 55 -7.22 -13.11 27.69
CA ALA A 55 -8.65 -13.09 27.97
C ALA A 55 -8.87 -13.26 29.49
N THR A 56 -8.46 -12.29 30.30
CA THR A 56 -8.84 -12.21 31.72
C THR A 56 -10.15 -11.44 31.85
N ALA A 57 -10.87 -11.66 32.96
CA ALA A 57 -12.11 -10.92 33.26
C ALA A 57 -11.90 -9.40 33.33
N ASP A 58 -10.67 -8.91 33.51
CA ASP A 58 -10.32 -7.48 33.47
C ASP A 58 -9.97 -6.94 32.08
N ALA A 59 -9.83 -7.83 31.08
CA ALA A 59 -9.67 -7.48 29.67
C ALA A 59 -11.04 -7.39 28.97
N GLU A 60 -12.05 -6.89 29.69
CA GLU A 60 -13.37 -6.65 29.14
C GLU A 60 -13.22 -5.72 27.93
N ARG A 61 -13.67 -6.20 26.77
CA ARG A 61 -13.98 -5.36 25.62
C ARG A 61 -14.70 -4.13 26.16
N ARG A 62 -14.06 -2.96 26.06
CA ARG A 62 -14.61 -1.73 26.60
C ARG A 62 -15.89 -1.47 25.81
N PRO A 63 -17.09 -1.59 26.39
CA PRO A 63 -18.33 -1.64 25.61
C PRO A 63 -18.57 -0.37 24.77
N GLU A 64 -17.99 0.75 25.18
CA GLU A 64 -18.07 2.03 24.48
C GLU A 64 -16.77 2.45 23.78
N GLY A 65 -15.71 1.64 23.90
CA GLY A 65 -14.39 1.92 23.33
C GLY A 65 -14.35 1.77 21.81
N ALA A 66 -13.35 2.38 21.19
CA ALA A 66 -13.05 2.10 19.80
C ALA A 66 -12.45 0.69 19.68
N GLU A 67 -12.90 -0.06 18.69
CA GLU A 67 -12.49 -1.43 18.41
C GLU A 67 -12.25 -1.60 16.91
N ILE A 68 -11.22 -2.37 16.57
CA ILE A 68 -10.91 -2.73 15.18
C ILE A 68 -10.70 -4.24 15.11
N THR A 69 -11.51 -4.91 14.33
CA THR A 69 -11.48 -6.36 14.19
C THR A 69 -10.98 -6.74 12.80
N PHE A 70 -9.94 -7.56 12.74
CA PHE A 70 -9.35 -8.07 11.52
C PHE A 70 -9.61 -9.56 11.39
N ARG A 71 -10.05 -9.98 10.21
CA ARG A 71 -10.15 -11.39 9.82
C ARG A 71 -9.18 -11.67 8.68
N PHE A 72 -8.75 -12.90 8.57
CA PHE A 72 -7.70 -13.29 7.64
C PHE A 72 -8.19 -14.35 6.67
N ASP A 73 -7.55 -14.44 5.50
CA ASP A 73 -7.76 -15.57 4.59
C ASP A 73 -7.01 -16.80 5.09
N ALA A 74 -7.34 -17.95 4.50
CA ALA A 74 -6.55 -19.17 4.62
C ALA A 74 -5.03 -18.88 4.44
N PRO A 75 -4.16 -19.53 5.24
CA PRO A 75 -4.48 -20.55 6.23
C PRO A 75 -4.86 -20.03 7.63
N HIS A 76 -5.06 -18.72 7.80
CA HIS A 76 -5.30 -18.08 9.12
C HIS A 76 -6.76 -17.63 9.32
N ASP A 77 -7.69 -18.15 8.52
CA ASP A 77 -9.14 -17.89 8.58
C ASP A 77 -9.81 -18.43 9.85
N GLY A 78 -9.12 -19.28 10.60
CA GLY A 78 -9.47 -19.66 11.97
C GLY A 78 -9.15 -18.61 13.05
N LEU A 79 -8.57 -17.46 12.69
CA LEU A 79 -8.17 -16.41 13.64
C LEU A 79 -8.88 -15.08 13.39
N GLU A 80 -9.24 -14.42 14.49
CA GLU A 80 -9.70 -13.04 14.50
C GLU A 80 -8.77 -12.21 15.40
N ALA A 81 -8.22 -11.11 14.88
CA ALA A 81 -7.39 -10.19 15.66
C ALA A 81 -8.21 -8.95 16.02
N VAL A 82 -8.36 -8.67 17.31
CA VAL A 82 -9.18 -7.56 17.83
C VAL A 82 -8.28 -6.55 18.51
N LEU A 83 -8.29 -5.31 18.01
CA LEU A 83 -7.65 -4.17 18.65
C LEU A 83 -8.66 -3.43 19.51
N SER A 84 -8.36 -3.27 20.79
CA SER A 84 -9.13 -2.41 21.70
C SER A 84 -8.38 -1.11 21.95
N CYS A 85 -9.12 -0.02 22.05
CA CYS A 85 -8.52 1.32 22.10
C CYS A 85 -8.97 2.14 23.32
N VAL A 86 -8.01 2.83 23.95
CA VAL A 86 -8.25 3.79 25.04
C VAL A 86 -8.86 5.10 24.57
N SER A 87 -8.64 5.44 23.31
CA SER A 87 -9.28 6.56 22.64
C SER A 87 -9.57 6.18 21.18
N ASP A 88 -10.29 7.04 20.46
CA ASP A 88 -10.50 6.89 19.02
C ASP A 88 -9.20 6.97 18.20
N THR A 89 -8.08 7.36 18.81
CA THR A 89 -6.76 7.46 18.19
C THR A 89 -5.66 6.68 18.92
N VAL A 90 -5.92 5.88 19.95
CA VAL A 90 -4.87 5.13 20.65
C VAL A 90 -5.37 3.74 20.98
N CYS A 91 -4.77 2.72 20.35
CA CYS A 91 -5.05 1.32 20.61
C CYS A 91 -3.88 0.70 21.36
N ASP A 92 -4.16 0.05 22.47
CA ASP A 92 -3.19 -0.41 23.45
C ASP A 92 -3.25 -1.92 23.70
N LEU A 93 -4.32 -2.58 23.22
CA LEU A 93 -4.52 -4.01 23.40
C LEU A 93 -4.77 -4.70 22.06
N LEU A 94 -4.11 -5.84 21.88
CA LEU A 94 -4.36 -6.79 20.79
C LEU A 94 -4.73 -8.14 21.41
N GLN A 95 -5.91 -8.62 21.08
CA GLN A 95 -6.39 -9.97 21.37
C GLN A 95 -6.46 -10.76 20.08
N VAL A 96 -6.15 -12.05 20.15
CA VAL A 96 -6.32 -12.99 19.04
C VAL A 96 -7.26 -14.07 19.52
N VAL A 97 -8.37 -14.24 18.81
CA VAL A 97 -9.48 -15.10 19.20
C VAL A 97 -9.64 -16.18 18.12
N PRO A 98 -9.65 -17.47 18.49
CA PRO A 98 -9.99 -18.54 17.58
C PRO A 98 -11.45 -18.45 17.12
N LEU A 99 -11.71 -18.61 15.82
CA LEU A 99 -13.05 -18.62 15.25
C LEU A 99 -13.56 -20.07 15.16
N PRO A 100 -14.79 -20.38 15.65
CA PRO A 100 -15.34 -21.73 15.64
C PRO A 100 -15.56 -22.34 14.24
N THR A 101 -15.62 -21.50 13.21
CA THR A 101 -16.02 -21.87 11.84
C THR A 101 -14.86 -21.91 10.84
N GLY A 102 -13.63 -21.60 11.26
CA GLY A 102 -12.47 -21.66 10.36
C GLY A 102 -11.86 -23.05 10.32
N GLU A 103 -11.55 -23.53 9.11
CA GLU A 103 -10.75 -24.77 8.92
C GLU A 103 -9.23 -24.50 9.02
N GLY A 104 -8.83 -23.23 9.19
CA GLY A 104 -7.45 -22.80 9.28
C GLY A 104 -6.69 -23.27 10.52
N VAL A 105 -5.37 -23.14 10.46
CA VAL A 105 -4.48 -23.47 11.57
C VAL A 105 -4.47 -22.32 12.56
N ASP A 106 -4.64 -22.62 13.85
CA ASP A 106 -4.37 -21.68 14.95
C ASP A 106 -2.85 -21.43 15.08
N ASP A 107 -2.29 -20.74 14.08
CA ASP A 107 -0.88 -20.37 13.98
C ASP A 107 -0.71 -18.85 14.08
N TRP A 108 -0.87 -18.34 15.30
CA TRP A 108 -0.52 -16.96 15.60
C TRP A 108 0.95 -16.64 15.27
N THR A 109 1.87 -17.60 15.40
CA THR A 109 3.30 -17.35 15.20
C THR A 109 3.60 -17.01 13.73
N GLY A 110 3.08 -17.82 12.80
CA GLY A 110 3.16 -17.59 11.36
C GLY A 110 2.44 -16.31 10.94
N LEU A 111 1.22 -16.07 11.45
CA LEU A 111 0.49 -14.84 11.18
C LEU A 111 1.26 -13.61 11.66
N ARG A 112 1.77 -13.64 12.90
CA ARG A 112 2.54 -12.56 13.50
C ARG A 112 3.77 -12.21 12.67
N ALA A 113 4.52 -13.19 12.18
CA ALA A 113 5.67 -12.94 11.31
C ALA A 113 5.28 -12.16 10.05
N ARG A 114 4.14 -12.50 9.43
CA ARG A 114 3.58 -11.77 8.27
C ARG A 114 3.10 -10.37 8.63
N LEU A 115 2.41 -10.20 9.77
CA LEU A 115 1.97 -8.88 10.24
C LEU A 115 3.15 -7.94 10.52
N LEU A 116 4.27 -8.48 11.03
CA LEU A 116 5.48 -7.70 11.28
C LEU A 116 6.16 -7.24 9.99
N SER A 117 5.96 -7.95 8.87
CA SER A 117 6.47 -7.56 7.56
C SER A 117 5.62 -6.49 6.85
N MET A 118 4.43 -6.11 7.34
CA MET A 118 3.61 -5.06 6.71
C MET A 118 4.34 -3.71 6.62
N ARG A 119 4.19 -2.99 5.51
CA ARG A 119 4.84 -1.70 5.27
C ARG A 119 3.82 -0.66 4.79
N SER A 120 4.14 0.61 5.02
CA SER A 120 3.38 1.74 4.51
C SER A 120 4.33 2.78 3.95
N TYR A 121 3.98 3.33 2.81
CA TYR A 121 4.78 4.31 2.07
C TYR A 121 3.96 5.56 1.79
N LEU A 122 4.60 6.70 1.99
CA LEU A 122 4.19 8.01 1.51
C LEU A 122 5.47 8.65 0.99
N PHE A 123 5.71 8.48 -0.31
CA PHE A 123 6.99 8.83 -0.90
C PHE A 123 7.22 10.34 -0.99
N ASP A 124 8.44 10.74 -0.68
CA ASP A 124 8.90 12.11 -0.81
C ASP A 124 10.06 12.14 -1.81
N HIS A 125 9.86 12.83 -2.94
CA HIS A 125 10.86 12.90 -4.00
C HIS A 125 12.16 13.60 -3.54
N TYR A 126 12.10 14.57 -2.61
CA TYR A 126 13.32 15.17 -2.07
C TYR A 126 14.10 14.16 -1.22
N ALA A 127 13.39 13.33 -0.46
CA ALA A 127 14.02 12.25 0.30
C ALA A 127 14.63 11.21 -0.66
N ILE A 128 13.88 10.73 -1.66
CA ILE A 128 14.35 9.73 -2.63
C ILE A 128 15.58 10.22 -3.40
N ALA A 129 15.63 11.51 -3.73
CA ALA A 129 16.76 12.13 -4.42
C ALA A 129 18.03 12.25 -3.56
N SER A 130 17.90 12.16 -2.24
CA SER A 130 19.03 12.35 -1.34
C SER A 130 19.92 11.09 -1.29
N PRO A 131 21.26 11.25 -1.23
CA PRO A 131 22.16 10.15 -0.93
C PRO A 131 21.84 9.51 0.42
N ALA A 132 22.10 8.21 0.56
CA ALA A 132 21.81 7.46 1.78
C ALA A 132 23.02 6.62 2.23
N LEU A 133 23.19 6.43 3.54
CA LEU A 133 24.28 5.59 4.05
C LEU A 133 24.05 4.14 3.63
N LEU A 134 25.09 3.46 3.13
CA LEU A 134 25.02 2.08 2.65
C LEU A 134 24.43 1.12 3.70
N LYS A 135 24.77 1.34 4.99
CA LYS A 135 24.27 0.54 6.12
C LYS A 135 22.74 0.59 6.29
N ASP A 136 22.10 1.61 5.74
CA ASP A 136 20.65 1.80 5.80
C ASP A 136 19.94 1.08 4.63
N GLY A 137 20.66 0.29 3.82
CA GLY A 137 20.15 -0.40 2.63
C GLY A 137 19.38 -1.70 2.87
N THR A 138 19.16 -2.10 4.13
CA THR A 138 18.47 -3.37 4.46
C THR A 138 16.99 -3.35 4.04
N GLU A 139 16.31 -2.23 4.19
CA GLU A 139 14.87 -2.10 3.97
C GLU A 139 14.50 -0.69 3.53
N LEU A 140 13.59 -0.56 2.56
CA LEU A 140 13.10 0.74 2.11
C LEU A 140 12.27 1.44 3.19
N VAL A 141 12.67 2.65 3.58
CA VAL A 141 11.96 3.47 4.57
C VAL A 141 10.70 4.11 3.97
N SER A 142 9.76 4.53 4.83
CA SER A 142 8.40 4.93 4.42
C SER A 142 8.34 6.09 3.43
N ASN A 143 9.31 7.00 3.44
CA ASN A 143 9.38 8.12 2.49
C ASN A 143 10.28 7.84 1.28
N GLY A 144 10.90 6.66 1.21
CA GLY A 144 11.82 6.27 0.14
C GLY A 144 13.22 6.90 0.23
N GLY A 145 13.56 7.59 1.33
CA GLY A 145 14.81 8.36 1.42
C GLY A 145 16.11 7.55 1.36
N ASN A 146 16.02 6.22 1.40
CA ASN A 146 17.16 5.31 1.30
C ASN A 146 17.13 4.42 0.05
N VAL A 147 16.36 4.78 -0.99
CA VAL A 147 16.31 4.03 -2.27
C VAL A 147 17.72 3.73 -2.79
N ALA A 148 18.63 4.71 -2.79
CA ALA A 148 19.99 4.54 -3.27
C ALA A 148 20.74 3.42 -2.51
N ALA A 149 20.67 3.43 -1.18
CA ALA A 149 21.31 2.42 -0.34
C ALA A 149 20.68 1.03 -0.51
N VAL A 150 19.35 0.96 -0.59
CA VAL A 150 18.62 -0.30 -0.80
C VAL A 150 18.98 -0.93 -2.14
N LEU A 151 19.01 -0.14 -3.21
CA LEU A 151 19.38 -0.60 -4.53
C LEU A 151 20.85 -1.05 -4.59
N ALA A 152 21.77 -0.34 -3.94
CA ALA A 152 23.17 -0.76 -3.89
C ALA A 152 23.35 -2.07 -3.11
N ALA A 153 22.71 -2.21 -1.94
CA ALA A 153 22.74 -3.45 -1.17
C ALA A 153 22.17 -4.64 -1.98
N ARG A 154 21.08 -4.41 -2.73
CA ARG A 154 20.45 -5.45 -3.57
C ARG A 154 21.22 -5.78 -4.82
N ARG A 155 21.92 -4.83 -5.44
CA ARG A 155 22.83 -5.11 -6.56
C ARG A 155 23.83 -6.19 -6.19
N ASP A 156 24.35 -6.13 -4.97
CA ASP A 156 25.38 -7.06 -4.49
C ASP A 156 24.76 -8.36 -3.93
N ALA A 157 23.67 -8.28 -3.16
CA ALA A 157 23.03 -9.44 -2.53
C ALA A 157 22.13 -10.26 -3.48
N HIS A 158 21.48 -9.60 -4.45
CA HIS A 158 20.47 -10.18 -5.34
C HIS A 158 20.61 -9.63 -6.77
N PRO A 159 21.77 -9.86 -7.44
CA PRO A 159 22.10 -9.24 -8.73
C PRO A 159 21.08 -9.52 -9.84
N GLU A 160 20.47 -10.70 -9.87
CA GLU A 160 19.43 -11.03 -10.86
C GLU A 160 18.14 -10.21 -10.67
N ALA A 161 17.71 -10.02 -9.42
CA ALA A 161 16.53 -9.20 -9.12
C ALA A 161 16.80 -7.73 -9.46
N PHE A 162 18.00 -7.24 -9.11
CA PHE A 162 18.46 -5.90 -9.46
C PHE A 162 18.50 -5.71 -10.98
N ALA A 163 19.11 -6.63 -11.74
CA ALA A 163 19.20 -6.54 -13.19
C ALA A 163 17.81 -6.54 -13.87
N ARG A 164 16.86 -7.36 -13.41
CA ARG A 164 15.48 -7.35 -13.90
C ARG A 164 14.79 -6.01 -13.63
N MET A 165 14.97 -5.45 -12.43
CA MET A 165 14.43 -4.14 -12.07
C MET A 165 15.00 -3.03 -12.94
N THR A 166 16.32 -3.00 -13.14
CA THR A 166 17.00 -2.02 -13.99
C THR A 166 16.56 -2.14 -15.46
N THR A 167 16.38 -3.36 -15.95
CA THR A 167 15.84 -3.60 -17.30
C THR A 167 14.44 -3.01 -17.44
N GLU A 168 13.58 -3.19 -16.44
CA GLU A 168 12.23 -2.61 -16.43
C GLU A 168 12.26 -1.09 -16.33
N LEU A 169 13.14 -0.51 -15.50
CA LEU A 169 13.33 0.93 -15.41
C LEU A 169 13.70 1.53 -16.78
N ILE A 170 14.66 0.94 -17.49
CA ILE A 170 15.10 1.39 -18.81
C ILE A 170 14.00 1.20 -19.86
N ARG A 171 13.21 0.11 -19.78
CA ARG A 171 12.05 -0.09 -20.66
C ARG A 171 11.03 1.04 -20.51
N LEU A 172 10.81 1.49 -19.28
CA LEU A 172 9.83 2.53 -18.95
C LEU A 172 10.34 3.95 -19.23
N LEU A 173 11.65 4.16 -19.15
CA LEU A 173 12.31 5.45 -19.35
C LEU A 173 13.45 5.31 -20.38
N PRO A 174 13.13 5.16 -21.68
CA PRO A 174 14.10 4.86 -22.72
C PRO A 174 15.10 6.00 -23.00
N GLU A 175 14.89 7.19 -22.43
CA GLU A 175 15.90 8.24 -22.43
C GLU A 175 17.17 7.88 -21.63
N TYR A 176 17.08 6.87 -20.75
CA TYR A 176 18.20 6.36 -19.96
C TYR A 176 18.58 4.95 -20.39
N ASP A 177 19.85 4.58 -20.25
CA ASP A 177 20.36 3.25 -20.58
C ASP A 177 21.13 2.57 -19.43
N ASP A 178 21.29 3.24 -18.29
CA ASP A 178 21.95 2.69 -17.11
C ASP A 178 21.50 3.36 -15.80
N LEU A 179 21.57 2.58 -14.72
CA LEU A 179 21.36 3.01 -13.34
C LEU A 179 22.70 2.90 -12.59
N ASP A 180 23.33 4.04 -12.36
CA ASP A 180 24.60 4.12 -11.65
C ASP A 180 24.37 4.35 -10.14
N LEU A 181 25.05 3.52 -9.34
CA LEU A 181 25.00 3.54 -7.88
C LEU A 181 26.42 3.61 -7.34
N SER A 182 26.82 4.81 -6.90
CA SER A 182 28.21 5.10 -6.55
C SER A 182 28.46 5.19 -5.04
N ILE A 183 29.45 4.39 -4.64
CA ILE A 183 30.20 4.28 -3.39
C ILE A 183 30.99 5.51 -2.94
N ARG A 184 30.46 6.51 -2.22
CA ARG A 184 31.32 7.61 -1.71
C ARG A 184 32.23 7.14 -0.56
N ALA A 185 33.31 7.89 -0.31
CA ALA A 185 34.30 7.57 0.74
C ALA A 185 33.69 7.56 2.16
N ASP A 186 32.66 8.37 2.38
CA ASP A 186 31.90 8.46 3.63
C ASP A 186 30.81 7.38 3.78
N GLN A 187 30.80 6.38 2.89
CA GLN A 187 29.81 5.30 2.83
C GLN A 187 28.40 5.76 2.46
N THR A 188 28.23 6.97 1.92
CA THR A 188 26.98 7.38 1.28
C THR A 188 26.91 6.84 -0.15
N VAL A 189 25.71 6.40 -0.54
CA VAL A 189 25.42 5.90 -1.89
C VAL A 189 24.71 7.00 -2.66
N GLU A 190 25.25 7.37 -3.80
CA GLU A 190 24.58 8.25 -4.76
C GLU A 190 23.93 7.47 -5.87
N LEU A 191 22.77 7.96 -6.30
CA LEU A 191 22.01 7.42 -7.42
C LEU A 191 22.05 8.37 -8.61
N ARG A 192 22.36 7.84 -9.78
CA ARG A 192 22.38 8.59 -11.04
C ARG A 192 21.78 7.73 -12.16
N LEU A 193 21.12 8.37 -13.13
CA LEU A 193 20.71 7.72 -14.37
C LEU A 193 21.60 8.22 -15.50
N ARG A 194 22.07 7.28 -16.34
CA ARG A 194 22.88 7.64 -17.51
C ARG A 194 21.95 7.85 -18.71
N MET A 195 22.08 9.00 -19.35
CA MET A 195 21.36 9.30 -20.60
C MET A 195 21.86 8.37 -21.71
N ALA A 196 20.92 7.77 -22.44
CA ALA A 196 21.22 6.94 -23.60
C ALA A 196 21.92 7.74 -24.70
N GLU A 197 21.49 9.00 -24.89
CA GLU A 197 22.15 9.96 -25.77
C GLU A 197 23.22 10.75 -25.00
N GLY A 198 24.46 10.76 -25.51
CA GLY A 198 25.56 11.54 -24.95
C GLY A 198 26.23 10.95 -23.70
N GLY A 199 25.60 10.00 -23.01
CA GLY A 199 26.20 9.28 -21.87
C GLY A 199 26.33 10.12 -20.59
N GLU A 200 25.64 11.25 -20.50
CA GLU A 200 25.64 12.12 -19.32
C GLU A 200 25.01 11.42 -18.11
N LEU A 201 25.60 11.57 -16.93
CA LEU A 201 25.06 11.06 -15.67
C LEU A 201 24.23 12.14 -14.98
N ILE A 202 22.92 11.92 -14.88
CA ILE A 202 21.99 12.82 -14.20
C ILE A 202 21.82 12.36 -12.75
N ALA A 203 22.22 13.22 -11.82
CA ALA A 203 22.04 12.98 -10.38
C ALA A 203 20.56 12.95 -9.99
N ALA A 204 20.21 12.15 -8.97
CA ALA A 204 18.83 11.97 -8.53
C ALA A 204 18.11 13.28 -8.17
N GLU A 205 18.82 14.27 -7.65
CA GLU A 205 18.32 15.64 -7.37
C GLU A 205 17.86 16.41 -8.62
N ASN A 206 18.33 16.02 -9.80
CA ASN A 206 17.98 16.63 -11.08
C ASN A 206 17.01 15.76 -11.91
N LEU A 207 16.56 14.63 -11.37
CA LEU A 207 15.55 13.79 -12.02
C LEU A 207 14.13 14.34 -11.78
N SER A 208 13.20 14.00 -12.68
CA SER A 208 11.79 14.35 -12.49
C SER A 208 11.20 13.64 -11.26
N GLN A 209 10.21 14.26 -10.62
CA GLN A 209 9.50 13.64 -9.50
C GLN A 209 8.88 12.28 -9.87
N GLY A 210 8.28 12.18 -11.06
CA GLY A 210 7.71 10.94 -11.57
C GLY A 210 8.74 9.83 -11.75
N THR A 211 9.96 10.16 -12.18
CA THR A 211 11.08 9.22 -12.28
C THR A 211 11.47 8.66 -10.91
N LEU A 212 11.59 9.53 -9.91
CA LEU A 212 11.95 9.14 -8.54
C LEU A 212 10.87 8.26 -7.90
N TYR A 213 9.59 8.59 -8.10
CA TYR A 213 8.48 7.77 -7.62
C TYR A 213 8.41 6.41 -8.33
N LEU A 214 8.57 6.37 -9.66
CA LEU A 214 8.65 5.12 -10.40
C LEU A 214 9.79 4.23 -9.87
N LEU A 215 10.97 4.82 -9.62
CA LEU A 215 12.11 4.09 -9.11
C LEU A 215 11.86 3.51 -7.71
N ALA A 216 11.22 4.26 -6.81
CA ALA A 216 10.83 3.77 -5.50
C ALA A 216 9.80 2.62 -5.59
N MET A 217 8.86 2.70 -6.53
CA MET A 217 7.85 1.67 -6.78
C MET A 217 8.46 0.40 -7.39
N LEU A 218 9.36 0.54 -8.36
CA LEU A 218 10.12 -0.59 -8.92
C LEU A 218 11.03 -1.23 -7.86
N THR A 219 11.61 -0.43 -6.97
CA THR A 219 12.35 -0.94 -5.81
C THR A 219 11.44 -1.83 -4.96
N LEU A 220 10.18 -1.46 -4.71
CA LEU A 220 9.26 -2.35 -3.99
C LEU A 220 8.88 -3.60 -4.80
N ALA A 221 8.50 -3.43 -6.07
CA ALA A 221 7.97 -4.50 -6.93
C ALA A 221 9.00 -5.58 -7.29
N TYR A 222 10.28 -5.29 -7.16
CA TYR A 222 11.39 -6.21 -7.41
C TYR A 222 12.16 -6.56 -6.13
N ASP A 223 11.57 -6.32 -4.95
CA ASP A 223 12.11 -6.85 -3.71
C ASP A 223 12.11 -8.39 -3.74
N PRO A 224 13.25 -9.06 -3.55
CA PRO A 224 13.32 -10.52 -3.49
C PRO A 224 12.58 -11.12 -2.28
N ALA A 225 12.33 -10.34 -1.24
CA ALA A 225 11.60 -10.75 -0.04
C ALA A 225 10.53 -9.70 0.32
N PRO A 226 9.50 -9.54 -0.53
CA PRO A 226 8.55 -8.45 -0.37
C PRO A 226 7.71 -8.61 0.91
N PRO A 227 7.24 -7.49 1.49
CA PRO A 227 6.37 -7.51 2.66
C PRO A 227 5.02 -8.19 2.36
N ALA A 228 4.34 -8.71 3.37
CA ALA A 228 3.05 -9.38 3.16
C ALA A 228 1.93 -8.40 2.77
N ILE A 229 2.02 -7.14 3.21
CA ILE A 229 1.06 -6.07 2.92
C ILE A 229 1.82 -4.77 2.68
N VAL A 230 1.43 -4.03 1.65
CA VAL A 230 1.95 -2.70 1.33
C VAL A 230 0.78 -1.71 1.28
N CYS A 231 0.86 -0.67 2.11
CA CYS A 231 0.00 0.49 1.99
C CYS A 231 0.75 1.61 1.26
N ILE A 232 0.16 2.24 0.24
CA ILE A 232 0.77 3.38 -0.46
C ILE A 232 -0.23 4.52 -0.53
N GLU A 233 0.13 5.65 0.08
CA GLU A 233 -0.69 6.86 0.01
C GLU A 233 -0.33 7.69 -1.21
N GLU A 234 -1.36 8.20 -1.90
CA GLU A 234 -1.24 9.08 -3.08
C GLU A 234 -0.32 8.49 -4.16
N VAL A 235 -0.64 7.28 -4.61
CA VAL A 235 0.21 6.50 -5.52
C VAL A 235 0.46 7.19 -6.88
N ASP A 236 -0.42 8.10 -7.27
CA ASP A 236 -0.36 8.90 -8.50
C ASP A 236 0.39 10.24 -8.35
N ARG A 237 0.80 10.61 -7.14
CA ARG A 237 1.38 11.93 -6.85
C ARG A 237 2.61 12.20 -7.72
N GLY A 238 2.63 13.34 -8.41
CA GLY A 238 3.76 13.77 -9.24
C GLY A 238 4.04 12.91 -10.47
N VAL A 239 3.17 11.93 -10.76
CA VAL A 239 3.28 11.05 -11.94
C VAL A 239 2.46 11.63 -13.08
N HIS A 240 3.06 11.70 -14.28
CA HIS A 240 2.34 12.13 -15.47
C HIS A 240 1.23 11.12 -15.84
N PRO A 241 0.02 11.54 -16.25
CA PRO A 241 -1.11 10.63 -16.51
C PRO A 241 -0.81 9.46 -17.45
N ARG A 242 0.05 9.68 -18.46
CA ARG A 242 0.49 8.61 -19.39
C ARG A 242 1.29 7.48 -18.73
N MET A 243 1.86 7.70 -17.55
CA MET A 243 2.63 6.71 -16.79
C MET A 243 1.80 5.99 -15.73
N LEU A 244 0.55 6.39 -15.48
CA LEU A 244 -0.29 5.78 -14.43
C LEU A 244 -0.56 4.29 -14.68
N ARG A 245 -0.57 3.87 -15.95
CA ARG A 245 -0.64 2.45 -16.30
C ARG A 245 0.56 1.68 -15.78
N GLU A 246 1.76 2.22 -15.98
CA GLU A 246 3.00 1.57 -15.53
C GLU A 246 3.07 1.52 -13.99
N ILE A 247 2.54 2.54 -13.30
CA ILE A 247 2.38 2.53 -11.84
C ILE A 247 1.45 1.41 -11.39
N ARG A 248 0.26 1.29 -12.01
CA ARG A 248 -0.68 0.20 -11.71
C ARG A 248 -0.04 -1.16 -11.97
N ASP A 249 0.59 -1.34 -13.12
CA ASP A 249 1.15 -2.63 -13.54
C ASP A 249 2.33 -3.04 -12.63
N THR A 250 3.12 -2.07 -12.17
CA THR A 250 4.17 -2.26 -11.14
C THR A 250 3.59 -2.78 -9.82
N LEU A 251 2.41 -2.29 -9.41
CA LEU A 251 1.74 -2.80 -8.21
C LEU A 251 1.00 -4.11 -8.44
N TYR A 252 0.45 -4.34 -9.62
CA TYR A 252 -0.15 -5.64 -9.98
C TYR A 252 0.91 -6.73 -9.97
N ARG A 253 2.15 -6.44 -10.34
CA ARG A 253 3.27 -7.37 -10.14
C ARG A 253 3.44 -7.81 -8.68
N LEU A 254 3.16 -6.93 -7.71
CA LEU A 254 3.21 -7.27 -6.28
C LEU A 254 2.01 -8.13 -5.86
N SER A 255 0.80 -7.75 -6.27
CA SER A 255 -0.44 -8.44 -5.85
C SER A 255 -0.71 -9.74 -6.59
N TYR A 256 -0.35 -9.80 -7.86
CA TYR A 256 -0.60 -10.90 -8.80
C TYR A 256 0.71 -11.35 -9.47
N PRO A 257 1.73 -11.78 -8.70
CA PRO A 257 3.07 -12.04 -9.24
C PRO A 257 3.07 -13.14 -10.30
N SER A 258 2.23 -14.17 -10.16
CA SER A 258 2.09 -15.25 -11.14
C SER A 258 1.65 -14.76 -12.53
N GLU A 259 0.74 -13.77 -12.59
CA GLU A 259 0.26 -13.18 -13.84
C GLU A 259 1.35 -12.31 -14.49
N ALA A 260 2.19 -11.69 -13.67
CA ALA A 260 3.35 -10.91 -14.10
C ALA A 260 4.61 -11.76 -14.37
N GLY A 261 4.50 -13.10 -14.36
CA GLY A 261 5.64 -14.02 -14.54
C GLY A 261 6.71 -13.94 -13.45
N ALA A 262 6.37 -13.40 -12.28
CA ALA A 262 7.25 -13.26 -11.13
C ALA A 262 7.12 -14.48 -10.19
N GLN A 263 8.24 -14.94 -9.65
CA GLN A 263 8.31 -16.04 -8.69
C GLN A 263 8.49 -15.50 -7.27
N CYS A 264 7.56 -14.66 -6.81
CA CYS A 264 7.56 -14.12 -5.45
C CYS A 264 6.20 -14.32 -4.77
N THR A 265 6.18 -14.20 -3.45
CA THR A 265 4.95 -14.31 -2.66
C THR A 265 4.01 -13.14 -2.98
N PRO A 266 2.70 -13.39 -3.21
CA PRO A 266 1.72 -12.32 -3.41
C PRO A 266 1.66 -11.35 -2.22
N VAL A 267 1.51 -10.07 -2.54
CA VAL A 267 1.47 -8.96 -1.58
C VAL A 267 0.10 -8.30 -1.59
N GLN A 268 -0.49 -8.07 -0.42
CA GLN A 268 -1.73 -7.31 -0.37
C GLN A 268 -1.42 -5.82 -0.55
N VAL A 269 -1.96 -5.19 -1.58
CA VAL A 269 -1.74 -3.77 -1.85
C VAL A 269 -2.98 -2.98 -1.47
N ILE A 270 -2.77 -1.91 -0.71
CA ILE A 270 -3.79 -0.92 -0.33
C ILE A 270 -3.27 0.44 -0.75
N ALA A 271 -3.75 0.93 -1.88
CA ALA A 271 -3.34 2.20 -2.45
C ALA A 271 -4.43 3.25 -2.28
N THR A 272 -4.05 4.52 -2.13
CA THR A 272 -4.99 5.65 -2.23
C THR A 272 -4.67 6.49 -3.45
N THR A 273 -5.71 7.07 -4.07
CA THR A 273 -5.53 7.99 -5.20
C THR A 273 -6.55 9.12 -5.18
N HIS A 274 -6.16 10.24 -5.79
CA HIS A 274 -7.05 11.33 -6.15
C HIS A 274 -7.19 11.50 -7.67
N SER A 275 -6.59 10.62 -8.47
CA SER A 275 -6.55 10.73 -9.92
C SER A 275 -7.73 10.01 -10.58
N PRO A 276 -8.63 10.73 -11.28
CA PRO A 276 -9.65 10.08 -12.10
C PRO A 276 -9.04 9.24 -13.22
N TYR A 277 -7.86 9.63 -13.72
CA TYR A 277 -7.15 8.88 -14.77
C TYR A 277 -6.59 7.55 -14.27
N LEU A 278 -6.18 7.47 -13.00
CA LEU A 278 -5.77 6.19 -12.42
C LEU A 278 -7.00 5.30 -12.21
N LEU A 279 -8.10 5.88 -11.71
CA LEU A 279 -9.35 5.16 -11.52
C LEU A 279 -9.89 4.54 -12.83
N ASP A 280 -9.73 5.23 -13.97
CA ASP A 280 -10.12 4.71 -15.28
C ASP A 280 -9.45 3.38 -15.65
N LEU A 281 -8.27 3.10 -15.10
CA LEU A 281 -7.56 1.85 -15.32
C LEU A 281 -8.16 0.65 -14.58
N PHE A 282 -9.17 0.87 -13.73
CA PHE A 282 -9.88 -0.16 -12.94
C PHE A 282 -11.29 -0.43 -13.46
N ARG A 283 -11.61 0.03 -14.68
CA ARG A 283 -12.93 -0.17 -15.30
C ARG A 283 -13.36 -1.64 -15.35
N ASP A 284 -12.42 -2.51 -15.65
CA ASP A 284 -12.64 -3.96 -15.77
C ASP A 284 -12.40 -4.72 -14.45
N HIS A 285 -12.03 -3.99 -13.38
CA HIS A 285 -11.74 -4.51 -12.04
C HIS A 285 -12.47 -3.69 -10.94
N PRO A 286 -13.79 -3.46 -11.04
CA PRO A 286 -14.52 -2.64 -10.06
C PRO A 286 -14.49 -3.23 -8.65
N GLU A 287 -14.33 -4.55 -8.51
CA GLU A 287 -14.15 -5.24 -7.24
C GLU A 287 -12.90 -4.80 -6.50
N GLU A 288 -11.92 -4.16 -7.15
CA GLU A 288 -10.71 -3.63 -6.52
C GLU A 288 -10.86 -2.20 -6.02
N VAL A 289 -11.91 -1.49 -6.45
CA VAL A 289 -12.14 -0.08 -6.12
C VAL A 289 -13.01 0.03 -4.87
N VAL A 290 -12.52 0.81 -3.89
CA VAL A 290 -13.22 1.11 -2.65
C VAL A 290 -13.52 2.60 -2.59
N ILE A 291 -14.80 2.93 -2.55
CA ILE A 291 -15.30 4.29 -2.38
C ILE A 291 -15.36 4.59 -0.89
N ALA A 292 -14.56 5.56 -0.46
CA ALA A 292 -14.56 6.08 0.91
C ALA A 292 -15.39 7.37 0.96
N GLU A 293 -16.55 7.31 1.61
CA GLU A 293 -17.49 8.42 1.73
C GLU A 293 -17.51 8.95 3.15
N LYS A 294 -17.82 10.25 3.29
CA LYS A 294 -18.12 10.87 4.57
C LYS A 294 -19.60 11.24 4.57
N GLN A 295 -20.37 10.70 5.51
CA GLN A 295 -21.77 11.03 5.74
C GLN A 295 -21.88 11.66 7.14
N GLY A 296 -22.00 12.99 7.19
CA GLY A 296 -21.94 13.74 8.44
C GLY A 296 -20.62 13.51 9.20
N ASN A 297 -20.70 12.91 10.39
CA ASN A 297 -19.52 12.61 11.23
C ASN A 297 -19.01 11.16 11.11
N ALA A 298 -19.60 10.35 10.22
CA ALA A 298 -19.21 8.97 10.00
C ALA A 298 -18.62 8.78 8.60
N ALA A 299 -17.61 7.92 8.49
CA ALA A 299 -17.05 7.45 7.24
C ALA A 299 -17.56 6.04 6.92
N ARG A 300 -17.85 5.78 5.65
CA ARG A 300 -18.30 4.50 5.13
C ARG A 300 -17.41 4.06 3.97
N PHE A 301 -17.13 2.77 3.90
CA PHE A 301 -16.53 2.14 2.74
C PHE A 301 -17.57 1.31 1.99
N THR A 302 -17.57 1.41 0.67
CA THR A 302 -18.39 0.60 -0.23
C THR A 302 -17.52 0.18 -1.41
N ARG A 303 -17.56 -1.09 -1.80
CA ARG A 303 -16.87 -1.51 -3.03
C ARG A 303 -17.65 -1.03 -4.25
N LEU A 304 -16.96 -0.74 -5.34
CA LEU A 304 -17.62 -0.25 -6.55
C LEU A 304 -18.53 -1.33 -7.18
N ASP A 305 -18.15 -2.60 -7.12
CA ASP A 305 -18.92 -3.74 -7.64
C ASP A 305 -20.17 -4.09 -6.81
N GLU A 306 -20.26 -3.64 -5.56
CA GLU A 306 -21.47 -3.74 -4.72
C GLU A 306 -22.60 -2.84 -5.22
N ARG A 307 -22.32 -1.90 -6.13
CA ARG A 307 -23.32 -1.00 -6.71
C ARG A 307 -24.15 -1.68 -7.79
N ALA A 308 -25.44 -1.87 -7.51
CA ALA A 308 -26.40 -2.45 -8.46
C ALA A 308 -26.54 -1.66 -9.78
N ASP A 309 -26.26 -0.35 -9.76
CA ASP A 309 -26.37 0.56 -10.91
C ASP A 309 -25.07 0.70 -11.71
N LEU A 310 -23.99 0.04 -11.30
CA LEU A 310 -22.65 0.19 -11.90
C LEU A 310 -22.63 -0.07 -13.41
N ALA A 311 -23.23 -1.19 -13.85
CA ALA A 311 -23.23 -1.57 -15.27
C ALA A 311 -23.92 -0.52 -16.15
N GLY A 312 -24.98 0.12 -15.64
CA GLY A 312 -25.65 1.23 -16.31
C GLY A 312 -24.76 2.47 -16.38
N MET A 313 -24.08 2.81 -15.28
CA MET A 313 -23.19 3.97 -15.21
C MET A 313 -21.98 3.83 -16.14
N LEU A 314 -21.36 2.66 -16.20
CA LEU A 314 -20.22 2.35 -17.07
C LEU A 314 -20.52 2.51 -18.56
N SER A 315 -21.81 2.52 -18.96
CA SER A 315 -22.22 2.81 -20.34
C SER A 315 -22.22 4.31 -20.69
N SER A 316 -22.22 5.19 -19.69
CA SER A 316 -22.41 6.63 -19.86
C SER A 316 -21.11 7.45 -19.88
N GLY A 317 -19.97 6.87 -19.47
CA GLY A 317 -18.70 7.57 -19.42
C GLY A 317 -17.55 6.73 -18.87
N SER A 318 -16.39 7.36 -18.67
CA SER A 318 -15.27 6.74 -17.97
C SER A 318 -15.52 6.70 -16.45
N LEU A 319 -14.84 5.80 -15.71
CA LEU A 319 -14.99 5.75 -14.26
C LEU A 319 -14.53 7.06 -13.59
N GLY A 320 -13.46 7.65 -14.12
CA GLY A 320 -12.94 8.94 -13.70
C GLY A 320 -13.97 10.06 -13.83
N ASP A 321 -14.66 10.14 -14.97
CA ASP A 321 -15.71 11.15 -15.19
C ASP A 321 -16.92 10.92 -14.27
N LEU A 322 -17.33 9.67 -14.09
CA LEU A 322 -18.42 9.30 -13.18
C LEU A 322 -18.08 9.64 -11.73
N TRP A 323 -16.82 9.50 -11.34
CA TRP A 323 -16.36 9.89 -10.01
C TRP A 323 -16.30 11.39 -9.87
N PHE A 324 -15.67 12.09 -10.82
CA PHE A 324 -15.51 13.54 -10.81
C PHE A 324 -16.86 14.27 -10.77
N SER A 325 -17.85 13.77 -11.50
CA SER A 325 -19.21 14.31 -11.51
C SER A 325 -20.05 13.95 -10.27
N GLY A 326 -19.52 13.11 -9.38
CA GLY A 326 -20.23 12.65 -8.17
C GLY A 326 -21.24 11.54 -8.39
N VAL A 327 -21.39 11.03 -9.63
CA VAL A 327 -22.36 9.99 -9.99
C VAL A 327 -22.11 8.70 -9.20
N ILE A 328 -20.84 8.30 -9.04
CA ILE A 328 -20.48 7.13 -8.23
C ILE A 328 -20.26 7.43 -6.74
N GLY A 329 -20.47 8.66 -6.28
CA GLY A 329 -20.26 9.06 -4.89
C GLY A 329 -18.78 9.29 -4.55
N GLY A 330 -18.44 9.39 -3.26
CA GLY A 330 -17.05 9.61 -2.83
C GLY A 330 -16.44 10.93 -3.30
N VAL A 331 -17.24 11.99 -3.43
CA VAL A 331 -16.80 13.36 -3.70
C VAL A 331 -17.04 14.25 -2.48
N PRO A 332 -16.39 15.43 -2.35
CA PRO A 332 -16.72 16.40 -1.30
C PRO A 332 -18.20 16.81 -1.38
N GLU A 333 -18.86 17.01 -0.23
CA GLU A 333 -20.20 17.60 -0.18
C GLU A 333 -20.14 19.05 -0.68
N ASP A 334 -21.08 19.43 -1.56
CA ASP A 334 -21.29 20.83 -1.95
C ASP A 334 -21.68 21.64 -0.70
N LYS A 335 -20.97 22.73 -0.45
CA LYS A 335 -21.20 23.61 0.71
C LYS A 335 -22.42 24.51 0.54
#